data_AF-A0AAE7J6T6-F1
#
_entry.id   AF-A0AAE7J6T6-F1
#
_cell.length_a   1.000
_cell.length_b   1.000
_cell.length_c   1.000
_cell.angle_alpha   90.00
_cell.angle_beta   90.00
_cell.angle_gamma   90.00
#
_symmetry.space_group_name_H-M   'P 1'
#
loop_
_entity.id
_entity.type
_entity.pdbx_description
1 polymer ?
#
loop_
_entity_poly.entity_id
_entity_poly.type
_entity_poly.pdbx_seq_one_letter_code
_entity_poly.pdbx_strand_id
1 'polypeptide(L)' 'MRTTLQLDDDVLDAARVLARQQHLSVGEVISELARQALRRPAGLEEPPSERSGLPLLPIKSSGGVVDLNLVNQLRDEER' A
#
# COMPACT_ATOMS: atom_id res chain seq x y z
N MET A 1 -14.18 0.51 -0.86
CA MET A 1 -14.41 -0.01 -2.22
C MET A 1 -14.85 -1.48 -2.10
N ARG A 2 -15.77 -1.96 -2.94
CA ARG A 2 -16.13 -3.38 -3.00
C ARG A 2 -15.50 -3.98 -4.25
N THR A 3 -14.63 -4.96 -4.05
CA THR A 3 -13.84 -5.60 -5.11
C THR A 3 -13.97 -7.11 -4.96
N THR A 4 -14.04 -7.83 -6.08
CA THR A 4 -14.01 -9.30 -6.10
C THR A 4 -12.58 -9.73 -6.38
N LEU A 5 -12.01 -10.55 -5.50
CA LEU A 5 -10.65 -11.09 -5.61
C LEU A 5 -10.72 -12.62 -5.57
N GLN A 6 -9.86 -13.29 -6.32
CA GLN A 6 -9.61 -14.72 -6.13
C GLN A 6 -8.62 -14.90 -4.98
N LEU A 7 -8.92 -15.83 -4.08
CA LEU A 7 -8.09 -16.18 -2.93
C LEU A 7 -7.91 -17.69 -2.93
N ASP A 8 -6.72 -18.14 -2.57
CA ASP A 8 -6.47 -19.56 -2.29
C ASP A 8 -7.24 -19.96 -1.01
N ASP A 9 -7.62 -21.24 -0.93
CA ASP A 9 -8.48 -21.75 0.14
C ASP A 9 -7.82 -21.60 1.53
N ASP A 10 -6.51 -21.82 1.61
CA ASP A 10 -5.72 -21.69 2.84
C ASP A 10 -5.67 -20.24 3.35
N VAL A 11 -5.56 -19.27 2.45
CA VAL A 11 -5.60 -17.84 2.76
C VAL A 11 -6.98 -17.45 3.30
N LEU A 12 -8.05 -17.93 2.67
CA LEU A 12 -9.42 -17.65 3.12
C LEU A 12 -9.69 -18.24 4.51
N ASP A 13 -9.23 -19.46 4.77
CA ASP A 13 -9.39 -20.13 6.06
C ASP A 13 -8.62 -19.41 7.16
N ALA A 14 -7.36 -19.03 6.90
CA ALA A 14 -6.56 -18.22 7.82
C ALA A 14 -7.25 -16.88 8.15
N ALA A 15 -7.76 -16.20 7.12
CA ALA A 15 -8.47 -14.94 7.29
C ALA A 15 -9.75 -15.09 8.12
N ARG A 16 -10.50 -16.19 7.97
CA ARG A 16 -11.69 -16.49 8.80
C ARG A 16 -11.33 -16.70 10.27
N VAL A 17 -10.22 -17.36 10.56
CA VAL A 17 -9.74 -17.54 11.94
C VAL A 17 -9.40 -16.18 12.56
N LEU A 18 -8.63 -15.36 11.86
CA LEU A 18 -8.23 -14.03 12.32
C LEU A 18 -9.44 -13.09 12.50
N ALA A 19 -10.39 -13.12 11.57
CA ALA A 19 -11.62 -12.33 11.62
C ALA A 19 -12.43 -12.65 12.89
N ARG A 20 -12.58 -13.93 13.24
CA ARG A 20 -13.26 -14.36 14.47
C ARG A 20 -12.53 -13.90 15.73
N GLN A 21 -11.20 -13.99 15.76
CA GLN A 21 -10.39 -13.59 16.91
C GLN A 21 -10.41 -12.06 17.14
N GLN A 22 -10.46 -11.28 16.06
CA GLN A 22 -10.40 -9.82 16.11
C GLN A 22 -11.78 -9.14 16.08
N HIS A 23 -12.87 -9.92 15.96
CA HIS A 23 -14.23 -9.42 15.77
C HIS A 23 -14.39 -8.46 14.57
N LEU A 24 -13.68 -8.76 13.48
CA LEU A 24 -13.73 -8.02 12.23
C LEU A 24 -14.36 -8.87 11.12
N SER A 25 -14.76 -8.24 10.02
CA SER A 25 -15.12 -8.97 8.81
C SER A 25 -13.88 -9.54 8.11
N VAL A 26 -14.07 -10.62 7.34
CA VAL A 26 -12.98 -11.21 6.53
C VAL A 26 -12.39 -10.18 5.57
N GLY A 27 -13.24 -9.32 4.98
CA GLY A 27 -12.79 -8.26 4.07
C GLY A 27 -11.90 -7.21 4.75
N GLU A 28 -12.22 -6.84 6.00
CA GLU A 28 -11.37 -5.92 6.78
C GLU A 28 -10.01 -6.52 7.11
N VAL A 29 -9.99 -7.79 7.54
CA VAL A 29 -8.73 -8.50 7.82
C VAL A 29 -7.85 -8.58 6.58
N ILE A 30 -8.42 -9.00 5.43
CA ILE A 30 -7.67 -9.07 4.17
C ILE A 30 -7.19 -7.68 3.74
N SER A 31 -8.03 -6.64 3.86
CA SER A 31 -7.64 -5.29 3.50
C SER A 31 -6.49 -4.76 4.35
N GLU A 32 -6.45 -5.09 5.65
CA GLU A 32 -5.39 -4.66 6.54
C GLU A 32 -4.09 -5.42 6.30
N LEU A 33 -4.17 -6.75 6.11
CA LEU A 33 -3.02 -7.56 5.71
C LEU A 33 -2.42 -7.08 4.38
N ALA A 34 -3.27 -6.82 3.38
CA ALA A 34 -2.82 -6.27 2.10
C ALA A 34 -2.15 -4.90 2.28
N ARG A 35 -2.72 -4.02 3.13
CA ARG A 35 -2.11 -2.71 3.43
C ARG A 35 -0.73 -2.87 4.07
N GLN A 36 -0.57 -3.79 5.01
CA GLN A 36 0.72 -4.05 5.66
C GLN A 36 1.75 -4.61 4.68
N ALA A 37 1.34 -5.54 3.81
CA ALA A 37 2.22 -6.12 2.80
C ALA A 37 2.60 -5.15 1.67
N LEU A 38 1.68 -4.26 1.27
CA LEU A 38 1.91 -3.27 0.21
C LEU A 38 2.59 -1.99 0.69
N ARG A 39 2.67 -1.75 2.01
CA ARG A 39 3.52 -0.69 2.55
C ARG A 39 4.97 -1.04 2.22
N ARG A 40 5.63 -0.21 1.41
CA ARG A 40 7.08 -0.28 1.22
C ARG A 40 7.75 -0.22 2.60
N PRO A 41 8.69 -1.12 2.94
CA PRO A 41 9.34 -1.08 4.24
C PRO A 41 9.94 0.31 4.45
N ALA A 42 9.57 0.92 5.58
CA ALA A 42 10.00 2.25 5.97
C ALA A 42 11.52 2.38 6.24
N GLY A 43 12.30 1.33 5.95
CA GLY A 43 13.75 1.26 6.20
C GLY A 43 14.63 1.32 4.96
N LEU A 44 14.06 1.52 3.75
CA LEU A 44 14.86 2.01 2.61
C LEU A 44 14.89 3.54 2.65
N GLU A 45 15.29 4.10 3.79
CA GLU A 45 15.80 5.46 3.85
C GLU A 45 17.17 5.40 3.18
N GLU A 46 17.18 5.43 1.84
CA GLU A 46 18.42 5.60 1.11
C GLU A 46 19.03 6.94 1.58
N PRO A 47 20.31 6.94 2.01
CA PRO A 47 20.99 8.18 2.31
C PRO A 47 20.88 9.10 1.09
N PRO A 48 20.84 10.43 1.27
CA PRO A 48 20.74 11.37 0.15
C PRO A 48 21.80 11.02 -0.89
N SER A 49 21.36 10.42 -1.98
CA SER A 49 22.22 9.91 -3.04
C SER A 49 22.32 10.99 -4.11
N GLU A 50 23.53 11.30 -4.54
CA GLU A 50 23.72 12.14 -5.71
C GLU A 50 23.67 11.29 -6.97
N ARG A 51 22.87 11.71 -7.96
CA ARG A 51 22.88 11.12 -9.30
C ARG A 51 23.38 12.17 -10.28
N SER A 52 24.57 11.96 -10.82
CA SER A 52 25.19 12.88 -11.78
C SER A 52 25.37 14.30 -11.22
N GLY A 53 25.74 14.42 -9.93
CA GLY A 53 25.93 15.70 -9.24
C GLY A 53 24.64 16.42 -8.86
N LEU A 54 23.48 15.80 -9.04
CA LEU A 54 22.18 16.32 -8.59
C LEU A 54 21.72 15.56 -7.34
N PRO A 55 21.25 16.27 -6.28
CA PRO A 55 20.71 15.62 -5.11
C PRO A 55 19.40 14.91 -5.45
N LEU A 56 19.30 13.62 -5.10
CA LEU A 56 18.04 12.90 -5.19
C LEU A 56 17.14 13.27 -4.01
N LEU A 57 15.85 13.46 -4.30
CA LEU A 57 14.84 13.70 -3.29
C LEU A 57 14.73 12.47 -2.38
N PRO A 58 14.81 12.64 -1.04
CA PRO A 58 14.72 11.52 -0.12
C PRO A 58 13.33 10.87 -0.23
N ILE A 59 13.31 9.54 -0.39
CA ILE A 59 12.07 8.78 -0.46
C ILE A 59 11.45 8.75 0.94
N LYS A 60 10.36 9.49 1.13
CA LYS A 60 9.60 9.44 2.39
C LYS A 60 8.74 8.18 2.41
N SER A 61 8.89 7.38 3.46
CA SER A 61 8.09 6.18 3.75
C SER A 61 6.61 6.47 4.05
N SER A 62 6.25 7.75 4.24
CA SER A 62 4.89 8.21 4.49
C SER A 62 4.10 8.61 3.22
N GLY A 63 4.70 8.50 2.03
CA GLY A 63 4.00 8.79 0.78
C GLY A 63 2.87 7.79 0.51
N GLY A 64 1.68 8.29 0.19
CA GLY A 64 0.60 7.44 -0.32
C GLY A 64 1.00 6.70 -1.59
N VAL A 65 0.27 5.63 -1.94
CA VAL A 65 0.47 4.95 -3.23
C VAL A 65 0.14 5.95 -4.34
N VAL A 66 1.15 6.33 -5.14
CA VAL A 66 0.98 7.22 -6.28
C VAL A 66 0.81 6.38 -7.53
N ASP A 67 -0.31 6.52 -8.22
CA ASP A 67 -0.54 5.96 -9.55
C ASP A 67 -0.70 7.07 -10.59
N LEU A 68 -0.73 6.68 -11.87
CA LEU A 68 -0.86 7.65 -12.97
C LEU A 68 -2.22 8.37 -12.94
N ASN A 69 -3.26 7.71 -12.41
CA ASN A 69 -4.59 8.31 -12.28
C ASN A 69 -4.55 9.50 -11.32
N LEU A 70 -3.94 9.34 -10.15
CA LEU A 70 -3.76 10.42 -9.17
C LEU A 70 -2.96 11.58 -9.77
N VAL A 71 -1.88 11.28 -10.48
CA VAL A 71 -1.05 12.31 -11.12
C VAL A 71 -1.85 13.11 -12.16
N ASN A 72 -2.61 12.42 -13.01
CA ASN A 72 -3.45 13.07 -14.02
C ASN A 72 -4.54 13.93 -13.36
N GLN A 73 -5.20 13.40 -12.33
CA GLN A 73 -6.21 14.14 -11.58
C GLN A 73 -5.63 15.46 -11.03
N LEU A 74 -4.51 15.40 -10.31
CA LEU A 74 -3.88 16.59 -9.73
C LEU A 74 -3.42 17.59 -10.80
N ARG A 75 -2.91 17.13 -11.94
CA ARG A 75 -2.51 18.00 -13.06
C ARG A 75 -3.71 18.74 -13.65
N ASP A 76 -4.85 18.07 -13.74
CA ASP A 76 -6.04 18.60 -14.39
C ASP A 76 -6.85 19.51 -13.45
N GLU A 77 -6.70 19.35 -12.12
CA GLU A 77 -7.28 20.23 -11.08
C GLU A 77 -6.61 21.63 -11.00
N GLU A 78 -5.32 21.73 -11.32
CA GLU A 78 -4.54 22.99 -11.28
C GLU A 78 -4.63 23.81 -12.59
N ARG A 79 -5.65 23.57 -13.43
CA ARG A 79 -5.91 24.29 -14.68
C ARG A 79 -7.09 25.24 -14.56
#